data_AF-A0A401TAU5-F1
#
_entry.id   AF-A0A401TAU5-F1
#
_cell.length_a   1.000
_cell.length_b   1.000
_cell.length_c   1.000
_cell.angle_alpha   90.00
_cell.angle_beta   90.00
_cell.angle_gamma   90.00
#
_symmetry.space_group_name_H-M   'P 1'
#
loop_
_entity.id
_entity.type
_entity.pdbx_description
1 polymer ?
#
loop_
_entity_poly.entity_id
_entity_poly.type
_entity_poly.pdbx_seq_one_letter_code
_entity_poly.pdbx_strand_id
1 'polypeptide(L)'
;MYRLSSSAISRSPQEFIQKCLARDPAQRPSAHQLLFHRVLFEVHSLKLLAAHCLINNQGMLQDNCVEELTKRIHPNTVMAEIQHGNRAGLQWTYSHVSPLELDKFLEDVK
;
A
#
# COMPACT_ATOMS: atom_id res chain seq x y z
N MET A 1 -11.18 23.68 16.89
CA MET A 1 -11.29 22.59 17.89
C MET A 1 -11.86 21.35 17.22
N TYR A 2 -11.02 20.49 16.63
CA TYR A 2 -11.47 19.18 16.17
C TYR A 2 -11.48 18.25 17.38
N ARG A 3 -12.68 17.91 17.88
CA ARG A 3 -12.85 16.85 18.88
C ARG A 3 -12.41 15.54 18.23
N LEU A 4 -11.20 15.10 18.57
CA LEU A 4 -10.81 13.70 18.43
C LEU A 4 -11.72 12.92 19.41
N SER A 5 -12.75 12.28 18.88
CA SER A 5 -13.47 11.25 19.63
C SER A 5 -12.47 10.16 19.98
N SER A 6 -12.30 9.97 21.28
CA SER A 6 -11.36 9.08 21.96
C SER A 6 -11.59 7.59 21.65
N SER A 7 -11.37 7.14 20.41
CA SER A 7 -10.91 5.76 20.20
C SER A 7 -9.39 5.81 20.30
N ALA A 8 -8.84 5.36 21.43
CA ALA A 8 -7.42 5.14 21.62
C ALA A 8 -6.82 4.53 20.35
N ILE A 9 -5.65 5.00 19.93
CA ILE A 9 -5.06 4.51 18.68
C ILE A 9 -4.54 3.08 18.91
N SER A 10 -5.48 2.16 18.73
CA SER A 10 -5.44 0.72 18.53
C SER A 10 -4.20 0.15 17.88
N ARG A 11 -3.32 -0.55 18.59
CA ARG A 11 -2.35 -1.46 17.96
C ARG A 11 -2.90 -2.88 17.73
N SER A 12 -4.11 -3.15 18.21
CA SER A 12 -4.70 -4.48 18.17
C SER A 12 -5.05 -4.93 16.74
N PRO A 13 -4.53 -6.07 16.25
CA PRO A 13 -5.01 -6.71 15.01
C PRO A 13 -6.49 -7.08 15.08
N GLN A 14 -6.98 -7.46 16.27
CA GLN A 14 -8.39 -7.81 16.47
C GLN A 14 -9.30 -6.60 16.25
N GLU A 15 -8.92 -5.42 16.73
CA GLU A 15 -9.70 -4.19 16.51
C GLU A 15 -9.74 -3.81 15.03
N PHE A 16 -8.61 -3.94 14.33
CA PHE A 16 -8.55 -3.68 12.89
C PHE A 16 -9.49 -4.61 12.11
N ILE A 17 -9.43 -5.92 12.39
CA ILE A 17 -10.32 -6.90 11.78
C ILE A 17 -11.79 -6.59 12.08
N GLN A 18 -12.12 -6.23 13.33
CA GLN A 18 -13.49 -5.84 13.70
C GLN A 18 -13.99 -4.62 12.93
N LYS A 19 -13.15 -3.59 12.75
CA LYS A 19 -13.49 -2.44 11.90
C LYS A 19 -13.75 -2.85 10.45
N CYS A 20 -12.92 -3.73 9.89
CA CYS A 20 -13.11 -4.27 8.55
C CYS A 20 -14.41 -5.09 8.40
N LEU A 21 -14.81 -5.79 9.47
CA LEU A 21 -15.96 -6.70 9.49
C LEU A 21 -17.21 -6.09 10.16
N ALA A 22 -17.27 -4.76 10.30
CA ALA A 22 -18.46 -4.09 10.83
C ALA A 22 -19.71 -4.55 10.07
N ARG A 23 -20.72 -5.02 10.82
CA ARG A 23 -21.94 -5.64 10.29
C ARG A 23 -22.79 -4.64 9.50
N ASP A 24 -22.85 -3.40 9.98
CA ASP A 24 -23.44 -2.28 9.26
C ASP A 24 -22.40 -1.68 8.30
N PRO A 25 -22.62 -1.72 6.97
CA PRO A 25 -21.73 -1.11 6.00
C PRO A 25 -21.55 0.40 6.21
N ALA A 26 -22.57 1.11 6.71
CA ALA A 26 -22.49 2.55 6.94
C ALA A 26 -21.53 2.93 8.09
N GLN A 27 -21.26 1.99 9.00
CA GLN A 27 -20.32 2.16 10.11
C GLN A 27 -18.92 1.66 9.79
N ARG A 28 -18.73 1.04 8.61
CA ARG A 28 -17.42 0.53 8.21
C ARG A 28 -16.55 1.70 7.76
N PRO A 29 -15.37 1.91 8.37
CA PRO A 29 -14.43 2.92 7.88
C PRO A 29 -14.00 2.61 6.46
N SER A 30 -13.74 3.66 5.67
CA SER A 30 -13.25 3.51 4.31
C SER A 30 -11.89 2.84 4.27
N ALA A 31 -11.54 2.23 3.13
CA ALA A 31 -10.22 1.65 2.92
C ALA A 31 -9.09 2.65 3.23
N HIS A 32 -9.26 3.92 2.82
CA HIS A 32 -8.32 4.99 3.15
C HIS A 32 -8.15 5.18 4.67
N GLN A 33 -9.24 5.20 5.44
CA GLN A 33 -9.14 5.33 6.91
C GLN A 33 -8.51 4.11 7.58
N LEU A 34 -8.80 2.90 7.06
CA LEU A 34 -8.22 1.65 7.55
C LEU A 34 -6.72 1.56 7.28
N LEU A 35 -6.24 2.04 6.12
CA LEU A 35 -4.82 2.07 5.76
C LEU A 35 -3.95 2.81 6.79
N PHE A 36 -4.53 3.75 7.54
CA PHE A 36 -3.82 4.49 8.59
C PHE A 36 -3.94 3.88 10.00
N HIS A 37 -4.48 2.67 10.13
CA HIS A 37 -4.54 1.99 11.42
C HIS A 37 -3.13 1.58 11.87
N ARG A 38 -2.76 1.84 13.13
CA ARG A 38 -1.39 1.62 13.64
C ARG A 38 -0.89 0.18 13.50
N VAL A 39 -1.78 -0.81 13.54
CA VAL A 39 -1.41 -2.22 13.32
C VAL A 39 -0.77 -2.46 11.94
N LEU A 40 -1.18 -1.69 10.92
CA LEU A 40 -0.59 -1.76 9.57
C LEU A 40 0.76 -1.04 9.47
N PHE A 41 1.14 -0.30 10.51
CA PHE A 41 2.42 0.40 10.61
C PHE A 41 3.37 -0.23 11.62
N GLU A 42 2.87 -1.09 12.51
CA GLU A 42 3.69 -1.85 13.46
C GLU A 42 4.38 -3.05 12.78
N VAL A 43 3.92 -3.45 11.60
CA VAL A 43 4.55 -4.46 10.75
C VAL A 43 4.81 -3.86 9.38
N HIS A 44 6.09 -3.82 9.01
CA HIS A 44 6.73 -3.49 7.73
C HIS A 44 5.81 -2.91 6.64
N SER A 45 6.11 -1.69 6.16
CA SER A 45 5.43 -1.09 5.00
C SER A 45 5.18 -2.15 3.92
N LEU A 46 4.08 -2.06 3.18
CA LEU A 46 3.78 -3.08 2.15
C LEU A 46 4.97 -3.33 1.21
N LYS A 47 5.78 -2.29 0.94
CA LYS A 47 7.06 -2.39 0.22
C LYS A 47 8.09 -3.27 0.94
N LEU A 48 8.27 -3.06 2.24
CA LEU A 48 9.21 -3.79 3.09
C LEU A 48 8.78 -5.25 3.32
N LEU A 49 7.48 -5.50 3.52
CA LEU A 49 6.94 -6.86 3.54
C LEU A 49 7.13 -7.57 2.19
N ALA A 50 6.83 -6.88 1.08
CA ALA A 50 7.07 -7.42 -0.25
C ALA A 50 8.55 -7.72 -0.49
N ALA A 51 9.46 -6.81 -0.10
CA ALA A 51 10.90 -7.03 -0.16
C ALA A 51 11.34 -8.25 0.66
N HIS A 52 10.87 -8.38 1.90
CA HIS A 52 11.15 -9.55 2.73
C HIS A 52 10.67 -10.86 2.06
N CYS A 53 9.48 -10.84 1.46
CA CYS A 53 8.99 -11.98 0.68
C CYS A 53 9.86 -12.27 -0.55
N LEU A 54 10.31 -11.25 -1.28
CA LEU A 54 11.18 -11.40 -2.46
C LEU A 54 12.54 -12.00 -2.09
N ILE A 55 13.19 -11.49 -1.04
CA ILE A 55 14.49 -12.00 -0.55
C ILE A 55 14.37 -13.46 -0.11
N ASN A 56 13.35 -13.80 0.68
CA ASN A 56 13.19 -15.17 1.17
C ASN A 56 12.81 -16.18 0.08
N ASN A 57 12.28 -15.72 -1.05
CA ASN A 57 11.88 -16.57 -2.18
C ASN A 57 12.73 -16.31 -3.43
N GLN A 58 13.92 -15.72 -3.29
CA GLN A 58 14.71 -15.23 -4.43
C GLN A 58 15.07 -16.37 -5.40
N GLY A 59 15.27 -17.60 -4.91
CA GLY A 59 15.51 -18.78 -5.75
C GLY A 59 14.32 -19.24 -6.61
N MET A 60 13.12 -18.70 -6.39
CA MET A 60 11.92 -18.99 -7.20
C MET A 60 11.66 -17.92 -8.27
N LEU A 61 12.40 -16.80 -8.24
CA LEU A 61 12.26 -15.69 -9.18
C LEU A 61 13.40 -15.75 -10.19
N GLN A 62 13.13 -15.48 -11.47
CA GLN A 62 14.20 -15.28 -12.44
C GLN A 62 14.91 -13.96 -12.15
N ASP A 63 16.25 -13.96 -12.21
CA ASP A 63 17.11 -12.83 -11.80
C ASP A 63 16.71 -11.48 -12.44
N ASN A 64 16.11 -11.50 -13.64
CA ASN A 64 15.72 -10.29 -14.39
C ASN A 64 14.20 -10.06 -14.50
N CYS A 65 13.38 -10.84 -13.79
CA CYS A 65 11.93 -10.82 -13.96
C CYS A 65 11.34 -9.42 -13.73
N VAL A 66 11.79 -8.74 -12.68
CA VAL A 66 11.28 -7.42 -12.31
C VAL A 66 11.77 -6.33 -13.26
N GLU A 67 13.03 -6.42 -13.69
CA GLU A 67 13.61 -5.47 -14.66
C GLU A 67 12.93 -5.58 -16.03
N GLU A 68 12.62 -6.80 -16.48
CA GLU A 68 11.91 -7.03 -17.74
C GLU A 68 10.44 -6.58 -17.68
N LEU A 69 9.79 -6.70 -16.52
CA LEU A 69 8.44 -6.18 -16.28
C LEU A 69 8.42 -4.65 -16.33
N THR A 70 9.40 -3.98 -15.73
CA THR A 70 9.42 -2.51 -15.64
C THR A 70 9.89 -1.84 -16.94
N LYS A 71 10.80 -2.45 -17.71
CA LYS A 71 11.25 -1.93 -19.03
C LYS A 71 10.10 -1.70 -20.02
N ARG A 72 9.00 -2.44 -19.88
CA ARG A 72 7.83 -2.35 -20.77
C ARG A 72 6.83 -1.27 -20.34
N ILE A 73 7.03 -0.64 -19.19
CA ILE A 73 6.11 0.34 -18.64
C ILE A 73 6.43 1.72 -19.22
N HIS A 74 5.49 2.24 -20.00
CA HIS A 74 5.61 3.60 -20.54
C HIS A 74 5.38 4.64 -19.43
N PRO A 75 6.13 5.78 -19.38
CA PRO A 75 5.99 6.78 -18.32
C PRO A 75 4.57 7.37 -18.19
N ASN A 76 3.86 7.47 -19.32
CA ASN A 76 2.49 7.98 -19.37
C ASN A 76 1.43 6.91 -19.06
N THR A 77 1.82 5.65 -18.85
CA THR A 77 0.88 4.61 -18.44
C THR A 77 0.29 4.96 -17.08
N VAL A 78 -1.02 4.76 -16.93
CA VAL A 78 -1.74 4.99 -15.68
C VAL A 78 -1.33 3.94 -14.66
N MET A 79 -0.78 4.37 -13.54
CA MET A 79 -0.44 3.51 -12.40
C MET A 79 -1.64 3.33 -11.47
N ALA A 80 -2.40 4.40 -11.23
CA ALA A 80 -3.60 4.38 -10.38
C ALA A 80 -4.60 5.45 -10.82
N GLU A 81 -5.88 5.17 -10.64
CA GLU A 81 -6.97 6.10 -10.92
C GLU A 81 -8.04 6.03 -9.82
N ILE A 82 -8.60 7.18 -9.47
CA ILE A 82 -9.80 7.30 -8.65
C ILE A 82 -10.87 8.01 -9.46
N GLN A 83 -11.95 7.29 -9.75
CA GLN A 83 -13.12 7.86 -10.40
C GLN A 83 -14.05 8.51 -9.37
N HIS A 84 -14.59 9.68 -9.70
CA HIS A 84 -15.54 10.41 -8.86
C HIS A 84 -16.82 10.72 -9.67
N GLY A 85 -17.99 10.56 -9.06
CA GLY A 85 -19.27 10.84 -9.74
C GLY A 85 -19.65 12.33 -9.81
N ASN A 86 -19.05 13.16 -8.96
CA ASN A 86 -19.42 14.58 -8.78
C ASN A 86 -18.27 15.57 -9.06
N ARG A 87 -17.08 15.07 -9.41
CA ARG A 87 -15.90 15.89 -9.72
C ARG A 87 -14.96 15.13 -10.65
N ALA A 88 -13.95 15.81 -11.17
CA ALA A 88 -12.92 15.19 -11.98
C ALA A 88 -12.22 14.06 -11.22
N GLY A 89 -12.00 12.93 -11.90
CA GLY A 89 -11.19 11.83 -11.40
C GLY A 89 -9.75 12.24 -11.17
N LEU A 90 -9.06 11.48 -10.32
CA LEU A 90 -7.62 11.64 -10.07
C LEU A 90 -6.89 10.50 -10.78
N GLN A 91 -5.84 10.85 -11.51
CA GLN A 91 -5.00 9.88 -12.20
C GLN A 91 -3.53 10.10 -11.85
N TRP A 92 -2.82 9.02 -11.56
CA TRP A 92 -1.38 9.01 -11.40
C TRP A 92 -0.78 8.11 -12.47
N THR A 93 0.17 8.64 -13.22
CA THR A 93 0.98 7.88 -14.18
C THR A 93 2.33 7.51 -13.57
N TYR A 94 3.06 6.59 -14.20
CA TYR A 94 4.39 6.21 -13.72
C TYR A 94 5.38 7.38 -13.69
N SER A 95 5.21 8.41 -14.52
CA SER A 95 6.02 9.65 -14.46
C SER A 95 5.74 10.53 -13.23
N HIS A 96 4.59 10.36 -12.56
CA HIS A 96 4.26 11.11 -11.34
C HIS A 96 4.83 10.48 -10.07
N VAL A 97 5.39 9.27 -10.15
CA VAL A 97 6.00 8.57 -9.02
C VAL A 97 7.51 8.49 -9.20
N SER A 98 8.25 8.63 -8.11
CA SER A 98 9.69 8.42 -8.14
C SER A 98 10.00 6.97 -8.52
N PRO A 99 10.96 6.73 -9.44
CA PRO A 99 11.44 5.39 -9.73
C PRO A 99 11.87 4.68 -8.44
N LEU A 100 11.51 3.41 -8.30
CA LEU A 100 11.97 2.60 -7.19
C LEU A 100 13.35 2.03 -7.55
N GLU A 101 14.38 2.39 -6.79
CA GLU A 101 15.69 1.73 -6.83
C GLU A 101 15.57 0.37 -6.15
N LEU A 102 14.98 -0.62 -6.84
CA LEU A 102 14.59 -1.89 -6.25
C LEU A 102 15.79 -2.65 -5.67
N ASP A 103 16.90 -2.76 -6.39
CA ASP A 103 18.08 -3.51 -5.93
C ASP A 103 18.64 -2.93 -4.63
N LYS A 104 18.83 -1.61 -4.59
CA LYS A 104 19.25 -0.89 -3.39
C LYS A 104 18.27 -1.09 -2.24
N PHE A 105 16.97 -1.00 -2.52
CA PHE A 105 15.94 -1.23 -1.51
C PHE A 105 15.96 -2.67 -0.99
N LEU A 106 16.21 -3.68 -1.83
CA LEU A 106 16.34 -5.07 -1.38
C LEU A 106 17.62 -5.29 -0.56
N GLU A 107 18.73 -4.67 -0.92
CA GLU A 107 19.97 -4.69 -0.13
C GLU A 107 19.79 -4.01 1.24
N ASP A 108 19.06 -2.90 1.31
CA ASP A 108 18.75 -2.21 2.58
C ASP A 108 17.85 -3.05 3.52
N VAL A 109 17.16 -4.07 2.97
CA VAL A 109 16.22 -4.94 3.71
C VAL A 109 16.84 -6.27 4.13
N LYS A 110 17.87 -6.75 3.43
CA LYS A 110 18.64 -7.95 3.80
C LYS A 110 19.33 -7.78 5.15
#